data_AF-A0A9D1VUN3-F1
#
_entry.id   AF-A0A9D1VUN3-F1
#
_cell.length_a   1.000
_cell.length_b   1.000
_cell.length_c   1.000
_cell.angle_alpha   90.00
_cell.angle_beta   90.00
_cell.angle_gamma   90.00
#
_symmetry.space_group_name_H-M   'P 1'
#
loop_
_entity.id
_entity.type
_entity.pdbx_description
1 polymer ?
#
loop_
_entity_poly.entity_id
_entity_poly.type
_entity_poly.pdbx_seq_one_letter_code
_entity_poly.pdbx_strand_id
1 'polypeptide(L)'
;MAIRIYDTFISYRRNTGSQPASRIYDYLLSKNRAPFLDVAEINGGRFDDQLRNRVRQAFNFVLVLSANALDRCNEENDWLTEEIYTALKYNKNIVLAMEDNFIFPPADSLPEKIRPIVNFQAVLFNQKNFNERIGALERMMHFPMRSPVSLSDSDYGKNYRSITGSFMSVYEDYENGELVLRTAPAELTQHLSRIKGTTTFDRKRTWLLDAKIYNRTKIAGIYTATDKYDEGVGTFFLEIESFNRMSGYWAGYDNMNKKLTYGAYTFTRLFSNYKIEEASQKDYPAVCSIADKQLGQDYVSAKTLRQIQNSSCNDNCLIARHETTGKVLGFCIYKTLLPQEAEALCRGLKKTFGEFGDEIGYLATLAVSEKFHNNGIASALTAEAHKRFEKLGIGYIISTAWKRAGKINIGNILLRNGYNVMTEIPDYWYEDSVEKGYLCPQCGNPCHCSCVIFEKFL
;
A
#
# COMPACT_ATOMS: atom_id res chain seq x y z
N MET A 1 10.46 -21.08 -7.39
CA MET A 1 11.43 -19.96 -7.41
C MET A 1 10.73 -18.69 -6.96
N ALA A 2 11.22 -18.04 -5.91
CA ALA A 2 10.63 -16.81 -5.39
C ALA A 2 10.81 -15.66 -6.41
N ILE A 3 9.72 -14.95 -6.73
CA ILE A 3 9.76 -13.75 -7.57
C ILE A 3 10.38 -12.62 -6.74
N ARG A 4 11.62 -12.22 -7.05
CA ARG A 4 12.22 -11.00 -6.49
C ARG A 4 11.51 -9.80 -7.13
N ILE A 5 10.88 -8.96 -6.31
CA ILE A 5 10.28 -7.70 -6.75
C ILE A 5 11.38 -6.64 -6.68
N TYR A 6 11.80 -6.13 -7.83
CA TYR A 6 12.74 -5.01 -7.94
C TYR A 6 11.97 -3.70 -7.85
N ASP A 7 12.54 -2.67 -7.22
CA ASP A 7 11.89 -1.35 -7.15
C ASP A 7 12.27 -0.46 -8.34
N THR A 8 13.49 -0.62 -8.86
CA THR A 8 14.09 0.25 -9.86
C THR A 8 14.82 -0.59 -10.89
N PHE A 9 14.52 -0.38 -12.17
CA PHE A 9 15.26 -0.98 -13.27
C PHE A 9 16.27 0.05 -13.80
N ILE A 10 17.55 -0.29 -13.85
CA ILE A 10 18.62 0.57 -14.37
C ILE A 10 18.99 0.08 -15.76
N SER A 11 18.64 0.88 -16.77
CA SER A 11 18.92 0.64 -18.18
C SER A 11 20.07 1.55 -18.64
N TYR A 12 21.04 0.98 -19.35
CA TYR A 12 22.25 1.70 -19.77
C TYR A 12 22.88 1.07 -21.01
N ARG A 13 23.64 1.86 -21.76
CA ARG A 13 24.45 1.35 -22.87
C ARG A 13 25.75 0.74 -22.33
N ARG A 14 25.95 -0.57 -22.51
CA ARG A 14 27.10 -1.29 -21.89
C ARG A 14 28.47 -0.70 -22.21
N ASN A 15 28.69 -0.29 -23.45
CA ASN A 15 30.00 0.19 -23.90
C ASN A 15 30.39 1.53 -23.29
N THR A 16 29.43 2.38 -22.90
CA THR A 16 29.70 3.76 -22.48
C THR A 16 29.16 4.10 -21.09
N GLY A 17 28.17 3.36 -20.57
CA GLY A 17 27.43 3.70 -19.35
C GLY A 17 27.56 2.70 -18.20
N SER A 18 28.45 1.70 -18.29
CA SER A 18 28.60 0.66 -17.26
C SER A 18 29.05 1.20 -15.90
N GLN A 19 30.02 2.11 -15.90
CA GLN A 19 30.54 2.74 -14.69
C GLN A 19 29.48 3.58 -13.95
N PRO A 20 28.80 4.56 -14.58
CA PRO A 20 27.75 5.33 -13.90
C PRO A 20 26.57 4.45 -13.48
N ALA A 21 26.16 3.46 -14.28
CA ALA A 21 25.06 2.55 -13.92
C ALA A 21 25.39 1.71 -12.67
N SER A 22 26.62 1.21 -12.54
CA SER A 22 27.08 0.49 -11.35
C SER A 22 27.09 1.38 -10.11
N ARG A 23 27.54 2.63 -10.25
CA ARG A 23 27.51 3.59 -9.13
C ARG A 23 26.09 3.94 -8.70
N ILE A 24 25.14 4.04 -9.64
CA ILE A 24 23.71 4.22 -9.33
C ILE A 24 23.17 3.00 -8.58
N TYR A 25 23.53 1.80 -9.02
CA TYR A 25 23.14 0.55 -8.37
C TYR A 25 23.64 0.45 -6.93
N ASP A 26 24.94 0.67 -6.70
CA ASP A 26 25.55 0.62 -5.36
C ASP A 26 24.96 1.67 -4.42
N TYR A 27 24.75 2.88 -4.92
CA TYR A 27 24.09 3.94 -4.16
C TYR A 27 22.69 3.51 -3.74
N LEU A 28 21.89 2.94 -4.65
CA LEU A 28 20.53 2.51 -4.33
C LEU A 28 20.51 1.35 -3.33
N LEU A 29 21.43 0.39 -3.46
CA LEU A 29 21.60 -0.66 -2.44
C LEU A 29 21.92 -0.08 -1.06
N SER A 30 22.81 0.91 -0.99
CA SER A 30 23.16 1.58 0.28
C SER A 30 21.98 2.29 0.95
N LYS A 31 20.92 2.58 0.19
CA LYS A 31 19.66 3.19 0.66
C LYS A 31 18.55 2.16 0.94
N ASN A 32 18.89 0.88 1.07
CA ASN A 32 17.94 -0.23 1.26
C ASN A 32 16.88 -0.32 0.14
N ARG A 33 17.21 0.11 -1.08
CA ARG A 33 16.39 -0.07 -2.28
C ARG A 33 16.72 -1.41 -2.93
N ALA A 34 15.84 -1.87 -3.82
CA ALA A 34 15.97 -3.11 -4.57
C ALA A 34 16.20 -2.84 -6.08
N PRO A 35 17.33 -2.19 -6.45
CA PRO A 35 17.64 -1.93 -7.86
C PRO A 35 17.93 -3.23 -8.60
N PHE A 36 17.59 -3.24 -9.88
CA PHE A 36 18.01 -4.25 -10.83
C PHE A 36 18.92 -3.57 -11.85
N LEU A 37 20.18 -4.02 -11.90
CA LEU A 37 21.13 -3.65 -12.94
C LEU A 37 21.27 -4.85 -13.87
N ASP A 38 21.09 -4.62 -15.17
CA ASP A 38 21.35 -5.66 -16.15
C ASP A 38 22.87 -5.90 -16.25
N VAL A 39 23.35 -6.90 -15.51
CA VAL A 39 24.72 -7.41 -15.60
C VAL A 39 24.63 -8.76 -16.31
N ALA A 40 25.27 -8.85 -17.47
CA ALA A 40 25.14 -9.99 -18.36
C ALA A 40 25.72 -11.28 -17.76
N GLU A 41 24.85 -12.13 -17.26
CA GLU A 41 24.84 -13.53 -17.69
C GLU A 41 23.41 -13.79 -18.14
N ILE A 42 23.21 -14.21 -19.40
CA ILE A 42 22.37 -15.36 -19.79
C ILE A 42 22.26 -15.35 -21.33
N ASN A 43 22.84 -16.38 -21.94
CA ASN A 43 22.72 -16.74 -23.35
C ASN A 43 21.33 -17.32 -23.68
N GLY A 44 20.78 -16.97 -24.84
CA GLY A 44 19.93 -17.87 -25.64
C GLY A 44 18.40 -17.68 -25.58
N GLY A 45 17.85 -17.02 -26.59
CA GLY A 45 16.71 -17.50 -27.39
C GLY A 45 15.27 -17.45 -26.84
N ARG A 46 15.04 -17.24 -25.54
CA ARG A 46 13.68 -17.09 -24.95
C ARG A 46 13.58 -16.02 -23.84
N PHE A 47 14.45 -15.02 -23.89
CA PHE A 47 14.66 -14.02 -22.81
C PHE A 47 13.83 -12.73 -22.93
N ASP A 48 13.19 -12.49 -24.07
CA ASP A 48 12.43 -11.26 -24.34
C ASP A 48 11.34 -11.00 -23.30
N ASP A 49 10.60 -12.05 -22.94
CA ASP A 49 9.53 -11.95 -21.94
C ASP A 49 10.08 -11.75 -20.53
N GLN A 50 11.24 -12.31 -20.19
CA GLN A 50 11.81 -12.15 -18.85
C GLN A 50 12.35 -10.74 -18.63
N LEU A 51 13.06 -10.16 -19.60
CA LEU A 51 13.57 -8.80 -19.51
C LEU A 51 12.42 -7.78 -19.49
N ARG A 52 11.44 -7.94 -20.39
CA ARG A 52 10.20 -7.14 -20.37
C ARG A 52 9.45 -7.29 -19.06
N ASN A 53 9.37 -8.50 -18.50
CA ASN A 53 8.74 -8.73 -17.20
C ASN A 53 9.51 -8.05 -16.05
N ARG A 54 10.84 -7.96 -16.11
CA ARG A 54 11.64 -7.24 -15.10
C ARG A 54 11.40 -5.73 -15.16
N VAL A 55 11.38 -5.15 -16.36
CA VAL A 55 10.98 -3.73 -16.56
C VAL A 55 9.54 -3.52 -16.04
N ARG A 56 8.62 -4.45 -16.34
CA ARG A 56 7.23 -4.41 -15.86
C ARG A 56 7.09 -4.54 -14.34
N GLN A 57 7.99 -5.25 -13.67
CA GLN A 57 7.97 -5.45 -12.22
C GLN A 57 8.52 -4.22 -11.47
N ALA A 58 9.50 -3.53 -12.03
CA ALA A 58 10.05 -2.32 -11.44
C ALA A 58 9.04 -1.17 -11.41
N PHE A 59 9.08 -0.33 -10.37
CA PHE A 59 8.28 0.89 -10.27
C PHE A 59 8.96 2.05 -11.00
N ASN A 60 10.27 2.14 -10.84
CA ASN A 60 11.12 3.16 -11.44
C ASN A 60 11.94 2.58 -12.60
N PHE A 61 12.21 3.41 -13.61
CA PHE A 61 13.09 3.08 -14.71
C PHE A 61 14.13 4.19 -14.85
N VAL A 62 15.38 3.89 -14.50
CA VAL A 62 16.49 4.84 -14.60
C VAL A 62 17.22 4.57 -15.90
N LEU A 63 17.22 5.54 -16.81
CA LEU A 63 17.94 5.45 -18.07
C LEU A 63 19.24 6.25 -17.98
N VAL A 64 20.37 5.56 -18.05
CA VAL A 64 21.70 6.17 -18.07
C VAL A 64 22.06 6.56 -19.50
N LEU A 65 22.17 7.87 -19.73
CA LEU A 65 22.50 8.49 -20.99
C LEU A 65 23.95 8.99 -20.95
N SER A 66 24.87 8.07 -21.23
CA SER A 66 26.29 8.34 -21.50
C SER A 66 26.49 8.71 -22.97
N ALA A 67 27.67 9.22 -23.34
CA ALA A 67 28.01 9.52 -24.73
C ALA A 67 27.57 8.38 -25.70
N ASN A 68 26.89 8.76 -26.77
CA ASN A 68 26.40 7.87 -27.84
C ASN A 68 25.44 6.76 -27.35
N ALA A 69 24.75 6.94 -26.22
CA ALA A 69 23.87 5.90 -25.66
C ALA A 69 22.70 5.51 -26.59
N LEU A 70 22.18 6.46 -27.37
CA LEU A 70 20.99 6.29 -28.22
C LEU A 70 21.30 5.98 -29.70
N ASP A 71 22.56 6.00 -30.13
CA ASP A 71 22.93 5.90 -31.56
C ASP A 71 22.43 4.61 -32.22
N ARG A 72 22.44 3.51 -31.48
CA ARG A 72 22.02 2.18 -31.94
C ARG A 72 20.52 1.94 -31.84
N CYS A 73 19.75 2.92 -31.34
CA CYS A 73 18.33 2.68 -31.09
C CYS A 73 17.50 2.46 -32.36
N ASN A 74 18.02 2.82 -33.54
CA ASN A 74 17.42 2.55 -34.84
C ASN A 74 17.72 1.15 -35.40
N GLU A 75 18.66 0.40 -34.80
CA GLU A 75 18.97 -0.96 -35.23
C GLU A 75 17.80 -1.91 -34.90
N GLU A 76 17.51 -2.85 -35.80
CA GLU A 76 16.57 -3.93 -35.51
C GLU A 76 17.11 -4.77 -34.34
N ASN A 77 16.26 -5.04 -33.35
CA ASN A 77 16.59 -5.79 -32.12
C ASN A 77 17.55 -5.10 -31.12
N ASP A 78 17.60 -3.76 -31.09
CA ASP A 78 18.31 -3.06 -30.01
C ASP A 78 17.61 -3.22 -28.65
N TRP A 79 18.32 -3.79 -27.68
CA TRP A 79 17.79 -4.05 -26.34
C TRP A 79 17.44 -2.78 -25.57
N LEU A 80 18.24 -1.72 -25.70
CA LEU A 80 17.95 -0.45 -25.03
C LEU A 80 16.65 0.16 -25.56
N THR A 81 16.44 0.11 -26.88
CA THR A 81 15.19 0.50 -27.51
C THR A 81 14.00 -0.27 -26.97
N GLU A 82 14.11 -1.59 -26.81
CA GLU A 82 13.02 -2.42 -26.27
C GLU A 82 12.74 -2.15 -24.79
N GLU A 83 13.77 -1.89 -23.98
CA GLU A 83 13.63 -1.51 -22.58
C GLU A 83 12.95 -0.15 -22.43
N ILE A 84 13.40 0.87 -23.17
CA ILE A 84 12.81 2.21 -23.17
C ILE A 84 11.35 2.13 -23.64
N TYR A 85 11.09 1.42 -24.74
CA TYR A 85 9.73 1.24 -25.25
C TYR A 85 8.84 0.53 -24.21
N THR A 86 9.35 -0.50 -23.53
CA THR A 86 8.60 -1.20 -22.48
C THR A 86 8.33 -0.27 -21.30
N ALA A 87 9.30 0.53 -20.87
CA ALA A 87 9.14 1.49 -19.80
C ALA A 87 8.08 2.55 -20.13
N LEU A 88 8.09 3.07 -21.36
CA LEU A 88 7.07 4.00 -21.88
C LEU A 88 5.70 3.36 -21.95
N LYS A 89 5.60 2.17 -22.55
CA LYS A 89 4.35 1.42 -22.74
C LYS A 89 3.64 1.11 -21.41
N TYR A 90 4.40 0.79 -20.37
CA TYR A 90 3.86 0.51 -19.03
C TYR A 90 3.91 1.72 -18.09
N ASN A 91 4.13 2.92 -18.65
CA ASN A 91 4.14 4.21 -17.97
C ASN A 91 4.87 4.16 -16.62
N LYS A 92 6.12 3.67 -16.70
CA LYS A 92 7.05 3.65 -15.57
C LYS A 92 7.44 5.07 -15.19
N ASN A 93 7.87 5.25 -13.93
CA ASN A 93 8.52 6.47 -13.54
C ASN A 93 9.93 6.51 -14.16
N ILE A 94 10.05 7.12 -15.34
CA ILE A 94 11.31 7.19 -16.08
C ILE A 94 12.10 8.41 -15.62
N VAL A 95 13.30 8.17 -15.08
CA VAL A 95 14.25 9.20 -14.68
C VAL A 95 15.48 9.08 -15.55
N LEU A 96 15.83 10.16 -16.24
CA LEU A 96 17.04 10.18 -17.06
C LEU A 96 18.24 10.56 -16.19
N ALA A 97 19.30 9.77 -16.25
CA ALA A 97 20.58 10.09 -15.64
C ALA A 97 21.55 10.42 -16.79
N MET A 98 21.77 11.70 -17.03
CA MET A 98 22.51 12.20 -18.19
C MET A 98 23.93 12.63 -17.84
N GLU A 99 24.93 12.08 -18.53
CA GLU A 99 26.28 12.64 -18.49
C GLU A 99 26.31 14.00 -19.17
N ASP A 100 27.20 14.90 -18.71
CA ASP A 100 27.37 16.24 -19.26
C ASP A 100 27.84 16.25 -20.72
N ASN A 101 28.51 15.20 -21.17
CA ASN A 101 28.95 14.99 -22.54
C ASN A 101 27.89 14.35 -23.45
N PHE A 102 26.73 13.96 -22.92
CA PHE A 102 25.66 13.37 -23.71
C PHE A 102 24.86 14.46 -24.44
N ILE A 103 24.65 14.24 -25.73
CA ILE A 103 23.85 15.11 -26.58
C ILE A 103 22.71 14.28 -27.14
N PHE A 104 21.48 14.77 -26.97
CA PHE A 104 20.32 14.13 -27.58
C PHE A 104 20.43 14.19 -29.11
N PRO A 105 20.24 13.06 -29.82
CA PRO A 105 20.06 13.12 -31.26
C PRO A 105 18.75 13.84 -31.60
N PRO A 106 18.59 14.38 -32.83
CA PRO A 106 17.32 14.97 -33.28
C PRO A 106 16.15 14.03 -33.01
N ALA A 107 15.04 14.51 -32.42
CA ALA A 107 13.93 13.64 -32.03
C ALA A 107 13.36 12.79 -33.19
N ASP A 108 13.36 13.33 -34.42
CA ASP A 108 12.91 12.64 -35.63
C ASP A 108 13.85 11.51 -36.08
N SER A 109 15.11 11.55 -35.63
CA SER A 109 16.09 10.50 -35.86
C SER A 109 15.93 9.31 -34.89
N LEU A 110 15.11 9.43 -33.85
CA LEU A 110 14.77 8.33 -32.95
C LEU A 110 13.55 7.55 -33.47
N PRO A 111 13.47 6.23 -33.20
CA PRO A 111 12.29 5.43 -33.48
C PRO A 111 11.05 6.04 -32.81
N GLU A 112 9.94 6.08 -33.53
CA GLU A 112 8.69 6.70 -33.08
C GLU A 112 8.26 6.20 -31.69
N LYS A 113 8.45 4.89 -31.44
CA LYS A 113 8.09 4.20 -30.19
C LYS A 113 8.88 4.64 -28.94
N ILE A 114 10.06 5.26 -29.11
CA ILE A 114 10.88 5.76 -27.98
C ILE A 114 11.09 7.27 -28.00
N ARG A 115 10.69 7.96 -29.08
CA ARG A 115 10.80 9.42 -29.22
C ARG A 115 10.33 10.23 -28.01
N PRO A 116 9.26 9.85 -27.27
CA PRO A 116 8.83 10.60 -26.08
C PRO A 116 9.91 10.77 -25.00
N ILE A 117 10.96 9.93 -24.99
CA ILE A 117 12.03 9.94 -23.98
C ILE A 117 12.72 11.30 -23.84
N VAL A 118 12.78 12.10 -24.92
CA VAL A 118 13.41 13.43 -24.94
C VAL A 118 12.72 14.46 -24.03
N ASN A 119 11.47 14.18 -23.62
CA ASN A 119 10.66 15.09 -22.79
C ASN A 119 10.67 14.71 -21.30
N PHE A 120 11.43 13.68 -20.90
CA PHE A 120 11.45 13.20 -19.52
C PHE A 120 12.42 14.00 -18.64
N GLN A 121 12.15 14.00 -17.34
CA GLN A 121 12.98 14.70 -16.38
C GLN A 121 14.38 14.05 -16.29
N ALA A 122 15.41 14.91 -16.21
CA ALA A 122 16.79 14.48 -16.20
C ALA A 122 17.59 15.00 -15.00
N VAL A 123 18.39 14.11 -14.44
CA VAL A 123 19.49 14.44 -13.54
C VAL A 123 20.76 14.45 -14.38
N LEU A 124 21.26 15.65 -14.65
CA LEU A 124 22.57 15.83 -15.25
C LEU A 124 23.64 15.45 -14.21
N PHE A 125 24.75 14.86 -14.63
CA PHE A 125 25.88 14.57 -13.74
C PHE A 125 27.20 14.49 -14.53
N ASN A 126 28.30 14.55 -13.80
CA ASN A 126 29.63 14.24 -14.30
C ASN A 126 30.45 13.53 -13.21
N GLN A 127 31.67 13.10 -13.54
CA GLN A 127 32.47 12.32 -12.59
C GLN A 127 32.71 13.02 -11.24
N LYS A 128 32.80 14.37 -11.23
CA LYS A 128 33.11 15.16 -10.03
C LYS A 128 31.88 15.38 -9.15
N ASN A 129 30.71 15.67 -9.75
CA ASN A 129 29.50 16.01 -9.00
C ASN A 129 28.52 14.84 -8.81
N PHE A 130 28.87 13.65 -9.29
CA PHE A 130 27.99 12.46 -9.25
C PHE A 130 27.39 12.21 -7.87
N ASN A 131 28.21 12.21 -6.80
CA ASN A 131 27.75 11.90 -5.44
C ASN A 131 26.79 12.95 -4.87
N GLU A 132 26.91 14.21 -5.29
CA GLU A 132 26.02 15.29 -4.86
C GLU A 132 24.69 15.23 -5.60
N ARG A 133 24.73 14.87 -6.89
CA ARG A 133 23.56 14.88 -7.77
C ARG A 133 22.76 13.59 -7.74
N ILE A 134 23.36 12.46 -7.38
CA ILE A 134 22.66 11.17 -7.31
C ILE A 134 21.51 11.16 -6.29
N GLY A 135 21.58 11.98 -5.24
CA GLY A 135 20.45 12.17 -4.32
C GLY A 135 19.20 12.79 -4.99
N ALA A 136 19.36 13.51 -6.10
CA ALA A 136 18.22 13.98 -6.90
C ALA A 136 17.52 12.84 -7.61
N LEU A 137 18.28 11.85 -8.09
CA LEU A 137 17.77 10.64 -8.73
C LEU A 137 16.86 9.89 -7.75
N GLU A 138 17.30 9.73 -6.50
CA GLU A 138 16.49 9.18 -5.41
C GLU A 138 15.19 9.96 -5.18
N ARG A 139 15.24 11.29 -5.06
CA ARG A 139 14.02 12.12 -4.89
C ARG A 139 13.03 11.97 -6.04
N MET A 140 13.54 11.82 -7.26
CA MET A 140 12.70 11.61 -8.45
C MET A 140 12.14 10.18 -8.54
N MET A 141 12.78 9.21 -7.90
CA MET A 141 12.30 7.81 -7.76
C MET A 141 11.25 7.59 -6.65
N HIS A 142 10.93 8.62 -5.85
CA HIS A 142 9.85 8.56 -4.85
C HIS A 142 8.44 8.68 -5.46
N PHE A 143 8.34 8.74 -6.79
CA PHE A 143 7.07 8.76 -7.53
C PHE A 143 6.65 7.36 -7.97
N PRO A 144 5.64 6.71 -7.34
CA PRO A 144 4.92 5.64 -8.01
C PRO A 144 3.90 6.25 -8.98
N MET A 145 4.34 6.61 -10.19
CA MET A 145 3.40 6.62 -11.32
C MET A 145 2.99 5.17 -11.57
N ARG A 146 1.76 4.80 -11.18
CA ARG A 146 1.15 3.56 -11.70
C ARG A 146 0.45 3.88 -13.01
N SER A 147 0.75 3.03 -14.00
CA SER A 147 0.18 3.01 -15.34
C SER A 147 -1.31 3.38 -15.37
N PRO A 148 -1.74 4.25 -16.32
CA PRO A 148 -3.09 4.14 -16.82
C PRO A 148 -3.25 2.68 -17.25
N VAL A 149 -4.28 2.01 -16.73
CA VAL A 149 -4.82 0.86 -17.44
C VAL A 149 -5.07 1.37 -18.86
N SER A 150 -4.61 0.62 -19.87
CA SER A 150 -4.86 0.94 -21.27
C SER A 150 -6.37 1.01 -21.50
N LEU A 151 -6.93 2.20 -21.33
CA LEU A 151 -8.25 2.57 -21.80
C LEU A 151 -8.10 2.72 -23.31
N SER A 152 -8.77 1.86 -24.06
CA SER A 152 -8.93 2.09 -25.49
C SER A 152 -9.66 3.43 -25.68
N ASP A 153 -9.37 4.13 -26.78
CA ASP A 153 -9.98 5.41 -27.16
C ASP A 153 -11.53 5.38 -27.26
N SER A 154 -12.16 4.22 -27.05
CA SER A 154 -13.60 4.02 -26.91
C SER A 154 -14.19 4.41 -25.54
N ASP A 155 -13.37 4.65 -24.50
CA ASP A 155 -13.86 5.04 -23.16
C ASP A 155 -13.92 6.56 -22.94
N TYR A 156 -13.40 7.35 -23.89
CA TYR A 156 -13.64 8.80 -23.94
C TYR A 156 -15.08 9.06 -24.40
N GLY A 157 -16.01 9.01 -23.45
CA GLY A 157 -17.37 9.49 -23.70
C GLY A 157 -18.53 8.88 -22.91
N LYS A 158 -18.31 7.97 -21.95
CA LYS A 158 -19.45 7.35 -21.23
C LYS A 158 -19.28 7.39 -19.70
N ASN A 159 -20.02 8.32 -19.10
CA ASN A 159 -20.35 8.45 -17.67
C ASN A 159 -19.22 8.92 -16.74
N TYR A 160 -19.03 10.24 -16.69
CA TYR A 160 -18.43 10.88 -15.53
C TYR A 160 -19.27 10.55 -14.28
N ARG A 161 -18.75 9.66 -13.43
CA ARG A 161 -19.41 9.30 -12.16
C ARG A 161 -18.98 10.30 -11.09
N SER A 162 -19.96 10.76 -10.32
CA SER A 162 -19.72 11.63 -9.18
C SER A 162 -18.65 11.05 -8.25
N ILE A 163 -17.72 11.88 -7.79
CA ILE A 163 -16.72 11.51 -6.80
C ILE A 163 -17.26 11.56 -5.37
N THR A 164 -18.57 11.75 -5.17
CA THR A 164 -19.21 11.64 -3.84
C THR A 164 -18.94 10.27 -3.21
N GLY A 165 -18.55 10.25 -1.94
CA GLY A 165 -18.44 9.06 -1.10
C GLY A 165 -17.26 9.09 -0.13
N SER A 166 -17.03 7.94 0.49
CA SER A 166 -15.98 7.74 1.49
C SER A 166 -14.66 7.32 0.85
N PHE A 167 -13.56 7.88 1.35
CA PHE A 167 -12.20 7.62 0.90
C PHE A 167 -11.28 7.40 2.09
N MET A 168 -10.23 6.62 1.88
CA MET A 168 -9.04 6.66 2.72
C MET A 168 -8.01 7.54 2.04
N SER A 169 -7.68 8.66 2.69
CA SER A 169 -6.63 9.54 2.23
C SER A 169 -5.28 9.14 2.86
N VAL A 170 -4.20 9.30 2.11
CA VAL A 170 -2.81 9.06 2.53
C VAL A 170 -1.98 10.25 2.09
N TYR A 171 -1.26 10.88 3.00
CA TYR A 171 -0.43 12.03 2.71
C TYR A 171 0.94 11.92 3.38
N GLU A 172 1.91 12.56 2.76
CA GLU A 172 3.24 12.74 3.30
C GLU A 172 3.24 13.89 4.31
N ASP A 173 3.86 13.68 5.45
CA ASP A 173 4.10 14.69 6.48
C ASP A 173 5.54 14.56 7.01
N TYR A 174 6.02 15.57 7.75
CA TYR A 174 7.37 15.57 8.32
C TYR A 174 7.31 15.67 9.84
N GLU A 175 7.74 14.62 10.53
CA GLU A 175 7.86 14.60 11.98
C GLU A 175 9.33 14.45 12.37
N ASN A 176 9.84 15.38 13.19
CA ASN A 176 11.24 15.41 13.61
C ASN A 176 12.25 15.36 12.44
N GLY A 177 11.86 15.86 11.26
CA GLY A 177 12.69 15.86 10.05
C GLY A 177 12.62 14.58 9.22
N GLU A 178 11.87 13.56 9.67
CA GLU A 178 11.64 12.33 8.92
C GLU A 178 10.30 12.37 8.18
N LEU A 179 10.31 11.85 6.95
CA LEU A 179 9.10 11.69 6.14
C LEU A 179 8.24 10.57 6.74
N VAL A 180 7.02 10.92 7.16
CA VAL A 180 6.03 9.98 7.67
C VAL A 180 4.81 9.95 6.76
N LEU A 181 4.27 8.77 6.51
CA LEU A 181 3.00 8.63 5.79
C LEU A 181 1.86 8.59 6.80
N ARG A 182 0.96 9.56 6.69
CA ARG A 182 -0.23 9.67 7.50
C ARG A 182 -1.45 9.25 6.69
N THR A 183 -2.41 8.61 7.36
CA THR A 183 -3.66 8.16 6.74
C THR A 183 -4.85 8.72 7.47
N ALA A 184 -5.86 9.19 6.74
CA ALA A 184 -7.07 9.69 7.34
C ALA A 184 -8.31 9.36 6.50
N PRO A 185 -9.43 8.98 7.14
CA PRO A 185 -10.70 8.90 6.45
C PRO A 185 -11.07 10.28 5.90
N ALA A 186 -11.69 10.27 4.72
CA ALA A 186 -12.20 11.47 4.08
C ALA A 186 -13.59 11.20 3.50
N GLU A 187 -14.50 12.15 3.71
CA GLU A 187 -15.84 12.14 3.14
C GLU A 187 -15.95 13.27 2.13
N LEU A 188 -16.24 12.94 0.87
CA LEU A 188 -16.37 13.91 -0.21
C LEU A 188 -17.80 13.94 -0.74
N THR A 189 -18.30 15.13 -1.01
CA THR A 189 -19.57 15.38 -1.68
C THR A 189 -19.32 16.28 -2.89
N GLN A 190 -19.75 15.82 -4.06
CA GLN A 190 -19.68 16.58 -5.29
C GLN A 190 -21.05 17.14 -5.67
N HIS A 191 -21.09 18.43 -5.98
CA HIS A 191 -22.20 19.10 -6.63
C HIS A 191 -21.69 19.84 -7.87
N LEU A 192 -22.08 19.37 -9.06
CA LEU A 192 -21.52 19.83 -10.34
C LEU A 192 -19.99 19.74 -10.36
N SER A 193 -19.27 20.83 -10.62
CA SER A 193 -17.80 20.87 -10.58
C SER A 193 -17.24 21.18 -9.19
N ARG A 194 -18.09 21.44 -8.19
CA ARG A 194 -17.64 21.74 -6.83
C ARG A 194 -17.60 20.49 -5.97
N ILE A 195 -16.55 20.40 -5.16
CA ILE A 195 -16.35 19.33 -4.18
C ILE A 195 -16.27 20.00 -2.82
N LYS A 196 -17.03 19.48 -1.88
CA LYS A 196 -16.86 19.76 -0.46
C LYS A 196 -16.56 18.46 0.25
N GLY A 197 -15.78 18.51 1.31
CA GLY A 197 -15.51 17.32 2.07
C GLY A 197 -14.87 17.60 3.41
N THR A 198 -14.60 16.52 4.12
CA THR A 198 -13.86 16.56 5.38
C THR A 198 -12.82 15.46 5.39
N THR A 199 -11.71 15.69 6.09
CA THR A 199 -10.79 14.62 6.48
C THR A 199 -10.42 14.82 7.95
N THR A 200 -10.35 13.72 8.71
CA THR A 200 -10.14 13.79 10.17
C THR A 200 -8.91 12.97 10.57
N PHE A 201 -7.94 13.64 11.18
CA PHE A 201 -6.69 13.06 11.66
C PHE A 201 -6.83 12.62 13.11
N ASP A 202 -6.46 11.37 13.40
CA ASP A 202 -6.41 10.77 14.74
C ASP A 202 -7.65 11.02 15.62
N ARG A 203 -8.81 11.21 14.98
CA ARG A 203 -10.08 11.61 15.63
C ARG A 203 -10.00 12.93 16.42
N LYS A 204 -8.95 13.73 16.22
CA LYS A 204 -8.68 14.96 16.97
C LYS A 204 -8.80 16.23 16.13
N ARG A 205 -8.32 16.21 14.88
CA ARG A 205 -8.24 17.41 14.03
C ARG A 205 -8.92 17.17 12.69
N THR A 206 -10.00 17.91 12.45
CA THR A 206 -10.78 17.81 11.21
C THR A 206 -10.46 18.99 10.29
N TRP A 207 -10.34 18.69 9.01
CA TRP A 207 -10.08 19.66 7.96
C TRP A 207 -11.24 19.66 6.97
N LEU A 208 -11.73 20.85 6.66
CA LEU A 208 -12.69 21.07 5.60
C LEU A 208 -11.95 21.15 4.27
N LEU A 209 -12.48 20.48 3.26
CA LEU A 209 -11.97 20.49 1.90
C LEU A 209 -12.98 21.25 1.02
N ASP A 210 -12.55 22.31 0.33
CA ASP A 210 -13.34 22.98 -0.72
C ASP A 210 -12.53 23.00 -2.02
N ALA A 211 -13.06 22.34 -3.05
CA ALA A 211 -12.35 22.12 -4.31
C ALA A 211 -13.26 22.34 -5.51
N LYS A 212 -12.62 22.52 -6.66
CA LYS A 212 -13.25 22.52 -7.98
C LYS A 212 -12.57 21.54 -8.92
N ILE A 213 -13.37 20.93 -9.78
CA ILE A 213 -12.94 20.01 -10.83
C ILE A 213 -12.73 20.79 -12.13
N TYR A 214 -11.56 20.59 -12.72
CA TYR A 214 -11.09 21.18 -13.97
C TYR A 214 -10.82 20.08 -14.98
N ASN A 215 -11.19 20.32 -16.23
CA ASN A 215 -10.93 19.40 -17.35
C ASN A 215 -11.38 17.95 -17.07
N ARG A 216 -12.42 17.77 -16.23
CA ARG A 216 -12.99 16.49 -15.76
C ARG A 216 -12.07 15.59 -14.93
N THR A 217 -10.75 15.76 -14.97
CA THR A 217 -9.81 14.90 -14.25
C THR A 217 -9.05 15.61 -13.15
N LYS A 218 -8.87 16.93 -13.23
CA LYS A 218 -8.05 17.68 -12.25
C LYS A 218 -8.93 18.26 -11.17
N ILE A 219 -8.46 18.25 -9.93
CA ILE A 219 -9.12 18.84 -8.76
C ILE A 219 -8.13 19.82 -8.17
N ALA A 220 -8.56 21.05 -7.93
CA ALA A 220 -7.78 22.03 -7.19
C ALA A 220 -8.67 22.62 -6.09
N GLY A 221 -8.12 22.74 -4.89
CA GLY A 221 -8.88 23.20 -3.74
C GLY A 221 -8.03 23.75 -2.61
N ILE A 222 -8.73 24.19 -1.58
CA ILE A 222 -8.18 24.63 -0.32
C ILE A 222 -8.66 23.70 0.78
N TYR A 223 -7.82 23.54 1.80
CA TYR A 223 -8.22 22.90 3.04
C TYR A 223 -8.04 23.88 4.21
N THR A 224 -8.97 23.84 5.15
CA THR A 224 -8.99 24.72 6.34
C THR A 224 -9.32 23.92 7.58
N ALA A 225 -8.65 24.18 8.69
CA ALA A 225 -8.98 23.53 9.96
C ALA A 225 -10.39 23.92 10.43
N THR A 226 -11.11 23.00 11.08
CA THR A 226 -12.43 23.29 11.66
C THR A 226 -12.36 24.00 13.01
N ASP A 227 -11.23 23.86 13.72
CA ASP A 227 -11.04 24.45 15.04
C ASP A 227 -10.82 25.96 14.89
N LYS A 228 -11.56 26.75 15.68
CA LYS A 228 -11.49 28.22 15.64
C LYS A 228 -10.13 28.78 16.06
N TYR A 229 -9.34 28.00 16.80
CA TYR A 229 -8.00 28.40 17.23
C TYR A 229 -6.90 27.82 16.33
N ASP A 230 -7.26 27.00 15.34
CA ASP A 230 -6.35 26.46 14.35
C ASP A 230 -6.47 27.26 13.05
N GLU A 231 -5.54 28.18 12.84
CA GLU A 231 -5.45 28.96 11.60
C GLU A 231 -4.80 28.18 10.44
N GLY A 232 -4.72 26.84 10.55
CA GLY A 232 -4.21 25.97 9.52
C GLY A 232 -4.99 26.12 8.21
N VAL A 233 -4.27 26.49 7.16
CA VAL A 233 -4.80 26.59 5.80
C VAL A 233 -3.77 26.08 4.80
N GLY A 234 -4.26 25.48 3.73
CA GLY A 234 -3.42 25.09 2.61
C GLY A 234 -4.22 24.83 1.35
N THR A 235 -3.49 24.36 0.34
CA THR A 235 -4.00 24.04 -0.99
C THR A 235 -3.74 22.58 -1.30
N PHE A 236 -4.56 22.00 -2.16
CA PHE A 236 -4.32 20.68 -2.69
C PHE A 236 -4.68 20.61 -4.17
N PHE A 237 -3.96 19.76 -4.88
CA PHE A 237 -4.14 19.48 -6.30
C PHE A 237 -4.17 17.97 -6.46
N LEU A 238 -5.24 17.44 -7.03
CA LEU A 238 -5.39 16.00 -7.28
C LEU A 238 -5.75 15.77 -8.74
N GLU A 239 -5.44 14.59 -9.23
CA GLU A 239 -5.89 14.06 -10.50
C GLU A 239 -6.70 12.79 -10.26
N ILE A 240 -7.87 12.70 -10.89
CA ILE A 240 -8.74 11.55 -10.88
C ILE A 240 -8.15 10.52 -11.85
N GLU A 241 -7.37 9.60 -11.30
CA GLU A 241 -6.81 8.48 -12.06
C GLU A 241 -7.91 7.47 -12.45
N SER A 242 -8.88 7.25 -11.55
CA SER A 242 -10.00 6.34 -11.75
C SER A 242 -11.15 6.68 -10.78
N PHE A 243 -12.30 6.03 -10.94
CA PHE A 243 -13.42 6.17 -9.99
C PHE A 243 -13.03 5.85 -8.53
N ASN A 244 -12.02 5.00 -8.34
CA ASN A 244 -11.58 4.54 -7.02
C ASN A 244 -10.33 5.25 -6.51
N ARG A 245 -9.69 6.13 -7.29
CA ARG A 245 -8.40 6.69 -6.91
C ARG A 245 -8.19 8.09 -7.45
N MET A 246 -7.70 8.96 -6.56
CA MET A 246 -7.21 10.29 -6.89
C MET A 246 -5.84 10.47 -6.25
N SER A 247 -4.92 11.17 -6.91
CA SER A 247 -3.59 11.42 -6.37
C SER A 247 -3.05 12.78 -6.80
N GLY A 248 -2.11 13.33 -6.03
CA GLY A 248 -1.46 14.59 -6.33
C GLY A 248 -0.72 15.11 -5.11
N TYR A 249 -0.92 16.38 -4.77
CA TYR A 249 -0.13 17.07 -3.76
C TYR A 249 -0.97 17.95 -2.87
N TRP A 250 -0.49 18.15 -1.65
CA TRP A 250 -0.96 19.19 -0.75
C TRP A 250 0.20 20.14 -0.43
N ALA A 251 -0.11 21.40 -0.14
CA ALA A 251 0.83 22.38 0.36
C ALA A 251 0.14 23.24 1.42
N GLY A 252 0.75 23.34 2.60
CA GLY A 252 0.22 24.04 3.75
C GLY A 252 1.26 24.94 4.40
N TYR A 253 0.77 25.92 5.16
CA TYR A 253 1.64 26.73 5.98
C TYR A 253 1.57 26.26 7.43
N ASP A 254 2.71 25.85 7.97
CA ASP A 254 2.85 25.53 9.39
C ASP A 254 3.06 26.85 10.17
N ASN A 255 2.01 27.28 10.88
CA ASN A 255 2.02 28.51 11.67
C ASN A 255 3.02 28.45 12.84
N MET A 256 3.26 27.27 13.43
CA MET A 256 4.16 27.15 14.57
C MET A 256 5.62 27.25 14.14
N ASN A 257 5.97 26.56 13.05
CA ASN A 257 7.34 26.51 12.54
C ASN A 257 7.64 27.58 11.48
N LYS A 258 6.64 28.39 11.10
CA LYS A 258 6.72 29.43 10.06
C LYS A 258 7.32 28.93 8.75
N LYS A 259 6.88 27.75 8.29
CA LYS A 259 7.43 27.07 7.13
C LYS A 259 6.32 26.59 6.19
N LEU A 260 6.59 26.66 4.89
CA LEU A 260 5.79 25.97 3.88
C LEU A 260 6.11 24.47 3.92
N THR A 261 5.10 23.66 4.16
CA THR A 261 5.15 22.22 4.05
C THR A 261 4.35 21.76 2.84
N TYR A 262 4.77 20.66 2.23
CA TYR A 262 4.07 20.06 1.11
C TYR A 262 4.40 18.58 1.06
N GLY A 263 3.54 17.82 0.42
CA GLY A 263 3.70 16.38 0.31
C GLY A 263 2.75 15.78 -0.71
N ALA A 264 3.01 14.53 -1.08
CA ALA A 264 2.07 13.75 -1.87
C ALA A 264 0.76 13.57 -1.10
N TYR A 265 -0.35 13.50 -1.84
CA TYR A 265 -1.69 13.25 -1.30
C TYR A 265 -2.45 12.28 -2.19
N THR A 266 -2.93 11.18 -1.64
CA THR A 266 -3.69 10.15 -2.36
C THR A 266 -5.01 9.90 -1.67
N PHE A 267 -6.08 9.70 -2.42
CA PHE A 267 -7.39 9.25 -1.96
C PHE A 267 -7.73 7.92 -2.62
N THR A 268 -8.01 6.90 -1.83
CA THR A 268 -8.53 5.62 -2.31
C THR A 268 -9.96 5.47 -1.85
N ARG A 269 -10.90 5.34 -2.79
CA ARG A 269 -12.32 5.17 -2.48
C ARG A 269 -12.51 3.89 -1.66
N LEU A 270 -13.26 4.01 -0.58
CA LEU A 270 -13.69 2.86 0.20
C LEU A 270 -14.82 2.18 -0.56
N PHE A 271 -14.71 0.87 -0.75
CA PHE A 271 -15.83 0.09 -1.25
C PHE A 271 -16.96 0.22 -0.23
N SER A 272 -18.20 0.41 -0.67
CA SER A 272 -19.35 0.64 0.23
C SER A 272 -20.54 -0.26 -0.04
N ASN A 273 -20.54 -1.04 -1.13
CA ASN A 273 -21.63 -1.95 -1.49
C ASN A 273 -21.51 -3.29 -0.75
N TYR A 274 -21.53 -3.23 0.58
CA TYR A 274 -21.56 -4.39 1.46
C TYR A 274 -22.21 -4.03 2.79
N LYS A 275 -22.71 -5.06 3.48
CA LYS A 275 -23.17 -4.99 4.86
C LYS A 275 -22.32 -5.87 5.76
N ILE A 276 -22.17 -5.49 7.03
CA ILE A 276 -21.55 -6.33 8.05
C ILE A 276 -22.66 -7.00 8.85
N GLU A 277 -22.58 -8.31 8.99
CA GLU A 277 -23.52 -9.13 9.76
C GLU A 277 -22.81 -10.33 10.37
N GLU A 278 -23.50 -11.06 11.25
CA GLU A 278 -22.97 -12.28 11.86
C GLU A 278 -23.02 -13.45 10.86
N ALA A 279 -21.97 -14.26 10.87
CA ALA A 279 -21.86 -15.42 10.01
C ALA A 279 -22.87 -16.50 10.44
N SER A 280 -23.61 -17.01 9.47
CA SER A 280 -24.47 -18.18 9.65
C SER A 280 -23.81 -19.42 9.04
N GLN A 281 -24.35 -20.63 9.32
CA GLN A 281 -23.76 -21.87 8.80
C GLN A 281 -23.61 -21.92 7.28
N LYS A 282 -24.46 -21.21 6.53
CA LYS A 282 -24.38 -21.10 5.06
C LYS A 282 -23.13 -20.34 4.59
N ASP A 283 -22.53 -19.54 5.46
CA ASP A 283 -21.39 -18.67 5.16
C ASP A 283 -20.04 -19.34 5.46
N TYR A 284 -20.04 -20.41 6.27
CA TYR A 284 -18.81 -21.09 6.70
C TYR A 284 -17.93 -21.55 5.53
N PRO A 285 -18.45 -22.15 4.44
CA PRO A 285 -17.60 -22.51 3.31
C PRO A 285 -16.87 -21.32 2.70
N ALA A 286 -17.51 -20.14 2.65
CA ALA A 286 -16.90 -18.93 2.13
C ALA A 286 -15.85 -18.35 3.09
N VAL A 287 -16.12 -18.39 4.40
CA VAL A 287 -15.17 -17.99 5.44
C VAL A 287 -13.92 -18.87 5.42
N CYS A 288 -14.09 -20.20 5.42
CA CYS A 288 -12.98 -21.15 5.32
C CYS A 288 -12.18 -20.92 4.04
N SER A 289 -12.83 -20.75 2.88
CA SER A 289 -12.13 -20.49 1.61
C SER A 289 -11.28 -19.22 1.62
N ILE A 290 -11.73 -18.16 2.31
CA ILE A 290 -10.94 -16.93 2.49
C ILE A 290 -9.77 -17.22 3.45
N ALA A 291 -10.02 -17.91 4.56
CA ALA A 291 -9.00 -18.26 5.54
C ALA A 291 -7.89 -19.14 4.94
N ASP A 292 -8.23 -20.18 4.19
CA ASP A 292 -7.28 -21.09 3.56
C ASP A 292 -6.30 -20.36 2.65
N LYS A 293 -6.82 -19.39 1.87
CA LYS A 293 -6.01 -18.59 0.95
C LYS A 293 -5.11 -17.58 1.66
N GLN A 294 -5.54 -17.05 2.81
CA GLN A 294 -4.86 -15.92 3.47
C GLN A 294 -3.97 -16.35 4.64
N LEU A 295 -4.36 -17.39 5.37
CA LEU A 295 -3.81 -17.77 6.67
C LEU A 295 -3.22 -19.18 6.66
N GLY A 296 -3.63 -20.03 5.71
CA GLY A 296 -3.20 -21.43 5.64
C GLY A 296 -4.38 -22.37 5.67
N GLN A 297 -4.18 -23.55 5.07
CA GLN A 297 -5.22 -24.56 4.94
C GLN A 297 -5.66 -25.05 6.33
N ASP A 298 -6.97 -25.09 6.55
CA ASP A 298 -7.65 -25.56 7.77
C ASP A 298 -7.34 -24.76 9.05
N TYR A 299 -6.69 -23.60 8.94
CA TYR A 299 -6.47 -22.71 10.10
C TYR A 299 -7.79 -22.21 10.70
N VAL A 300 -8.78 -21.88 9.85
CA VAL A 300 -10.17 -21.65 10.26
C VAL A 300 -11.04 -22.71 9.60
N SER A 301 -11.55 -23.63 10.41
CA SER A 301 -12.40 -24.73 9.95
C SER A 301 -13.88 -24.48 10.25
N ALA A 302 -14.76 -25.20 9.56
CA ALA A 302 -16.19 -25.20 9.87
C ALA A 302 -16.47 -25.70 11.30
N LYS A 303 -15.63 -26.59 11.84
CA LYS A 303 -15.70 -27.03 13.24
C LYS A 303 -15.44 -25.87 14.20
N THR A 304 -14.39 -25.08 13.95
CA THR A 304 -14.04 -23.89 14.73
C THR A 304 -15.18 -22.86 14.70
N LEU A 305 -15.79 -22.62 13.54
CA LEU A 305 -16.90 -21.67 13.40
C LEU A 305 -18.17 -22.13 14.13
N ARG A 306 -18.48 -23.44 14.11
CA ARG A 306 -19.59 -24.02 14.90
C ARG A 306 -19.34 -23.90 16.39
N GLN A 307 -18.10 -24.12 16.85
CA GLN A 307 -17.74 -23.95 18.26
C GLN A 307 -17.90 -22.50 18.72
N ILE A 308 -17.51 -21.53 17.88
CA ILE A 308 -17.73 -20.10 18.12
C ILE A 308 -19.23 -19.79 18.24
N GLN A 309 -20.04 -20.26 17.29
CA GLN A 309 -21.48 -20.00 17.29
C GLN A 309 -22.23 -20.62 18.49
N ASN A 310 -21.74 -21.77 18.99
CA ASN A 310 -22.34 -22.49 20.12
C ASN A 310 -21.73 -22.11 21.47
N SER A 311 -20.79 -21.17 21.50
CA SER A 311 -20.14 -20.77 22.75
C SER A 311 -21.09 -19.98 23.64
N SER A 312 -20.98 -20.14 24.96
CA SER A 312 -21.72 -19.35 25.95
C SER A 312 -21.12 -17.96 26.17
N CYS A 313 -19.88 -17.74 25.74
CA CYS A 313 -19.24 -16.41 25.71
C CYS A 313 -19.65 -15.63 24.45
N ASN A 314 -19.47 -14.31 24.46
CA ASN A 314 -19.80 -13.39 23.36
C ASN A 314 -18.91 -13.55 22.10
N ASP A 315 -18.41 -14.77 21.86
CA ASP A 315 -17.63 -15.16 20.69
C ASP A 315 -18.49 -15.09 19.43
N ASN A 316 -17.95 -14.47 18.38
CA ASN A 316 -18.69 -14.37 17.12
C ASN A 316 -17.76 -14.26 15.91
N CYS A 317 -18.34 -14.46 14.73
CA CYS A 317 -17.70 -14.27 13.45
C CYS A 317 -18.53 -13.27 12.65
N LEU A 318 -18.00 -12.06 12.44
CA LEU A 318 -18.58 -11.08 11.52
C LEU A 318 -18.16 -11.40 10.09
N ILE A 319 -19.05 -11.16 9.14
CA ILE A 319 -18.77 -11.21 7.72
C ILE A 319 -19.15 -9.90 7.05
N ALA A 320 -18.36 -9.50 6.07
CA ALA A 320 -18.73 -8.44 5.13
C ALA A 320 -19.38 -9.10 3.92
N ARG A 321 -20.68 -8.90 3.69
CA ARG A 321 -21.42 -9.44 2.55
C ARG A 321 -21.71 -8.38 1.52
N HIS A 322 -21.32 -8.62 0.28
CA HIS A 322 -21.69 -7.78 -0.85
C HIS A 322 -23.21 -7.74 -1.02
N GLU A 323 -23.83 -6.56 -1.08
CA GLU A 323 -25.31 -6.47 -1.05
C GLU A 323 -25.94 -7.03 -2.32
N THR A 324 -25.39 -6.70 -3.50
CA THR A 324 -25.93 -7.19 -4.78
C THR A 324 -25.67 -8.68 -5.05
N THR A 325 -24.47 -9.19 -4.74
CA THR A 325 -24.08 -10.56 -5.13
C THR A 325 -24.22 -11.58 -4.01
N GLY A 326 -24.44 -11.15 -2.77
CA GLY A 326 -24.49 -12.02 -1.60
C GLY A 326 -23.17 -12.67 -1.20
N LYS A 327 -22.07 -12.39 -1.92
CA LYS A 327 -20.75 -12.98 -1.67
C LYS A 327 -20.12 -12.43 -0.41
N VAL A 328 -19.49 -13.32 0.37
CA VAL A 328 -18.64 -12.93 1.50
C VAL A 328 -17.33 -12.35 0.99
N LEU A 329 -17.00 -11.14 1.43
CA LEU A 329 -15.84 -10.36 1.01
C LEU A 329 -14.68 -10.48 2.01
N GLY A 330 -14.99 -10.70 3.28
CA GLY A 330 -14.05 -10.85 4.37
C GLY A 330 -14.77 -11.22 5.65
N PHE A 331 -14.02 -11.58 6.68
CA PHE A 331 -14.55 -11.96 7.97
C PHE A 331 -13.64 -11.52 9.13
N CYS A 332 -14.23 -11.44 10.31
CA CYS A 332 -13.55 -11.13 11.56
C CYS A 332 -14.08 -12.04 12.67
N ILE A 333 -13.21 -12.88 13.22
CA ILE A 333 -13.49 -13.67 14.42
C ILE A 333 -13.02 -12.86 15.62
N TYR A 334 -13.93 -12.60 16.54
CA TYR A 334 -13.63 -11.96 17.81
C TYR A 334 -14.21 -12.80 18.96
N LYS A 335 -13.61 -12.65 20.13
CA LYS A 335 -13.90 -13.43 21.32
C LYS A 335 -13.86 -12.56 22.56
N THR A 336 -14.43 -13.05 23.63
CA THR A 336 -14.24 -12.49 24.97
C THR A 336 -13.45 -13.48 25.80
N LEU A 337 -12.44 -12.99 26.51
CA LEU A 337 -11.53 -13.80 27.31
C LEU A 337 -11.59 -13.38 28.77
N LEU A 338 -11.42 -14.35 29.65
CA LEU A 338 -11.06 -14.06 31.03
C LEU A 338 -9.61 -13.55 31.11
N PRO A 339 -9.25 -12.73 32.11
CA PRO A 339 -7.88 -12.23 32.27
C PRO A 339 -6.80 -13.31 32.21
N GLN A 340 -7.04 -14.48 32.82
CA GLN A 340 -6.10 -15.61 32.83
C GLN A 340 -5.89 -16.22 31.44
N GLU A 341 -6.92 -16.21 30.59
CA GLU A 341 -6.82 -16.67 29.21
C GLU A 341 -6.03 -15.66 28.35
N ALA A 342 -6.22 -14.36 28.60
CA ALA A 342 -5.42 -13.30 27.98
C ALA A 342 -3.94 -13.39 28.37
N GLU A 343 -3.64 -13.70 29.64
CA GLU A 343 -2.28 -13.95 30.13
C GLU A 343 -1.64 -15.17 29.44
N ALA A 344 -2.39 -16.26 29.29
CA ALA A 344 -1.92 -17.47 28.61
C ALA A 344 -1.56 -17.20 27.13
N LEU A 345 -2.37 -16.38 26.43
CA LEU A 345 -2.06 -15.94 25.06
C LEU A 345 -0.76 -15.13 24.96
N CYS A 346 -0.35 -14.44 26.03
CA CYS A 346 0.85 -13.61 26.03
C CYS A 346 2.13 -14.35 26.46
N ARG A 347 2.05 -15.68 26.68
CA ARG A 347 3.17 -16.61 27.00
C ARG A 347 4.27 -16.02 27.90
N GLY A 348 3.89 -15.60 29.11
CA GLY A 348 4.85 -15.20 30.15
C GLY A 348 5.19 -13.70 30.16
N LEU A 349 4.48 -12.87 29.39
CA LEU A 349 4.50 -11.42 29.59
C LEU A 349 4.01 -11.10 31.01
N LYS A 350 4.81 -10.38 31.79
CA LYS A 350 4.42 -9.88 33.12
C LYS A 350 3.44 -8.71 33.00
N LYS A 351 2.18 -9.02 32.67
CA LYS A 351 1.08 -8.07 32.62
C LYS A 351 -0.14 -8.71 33.26
N THR A 352 -0.73 -8.03 34.24
CA THR A 352 -1.90 -8.50 34.98
C THR A 352 -3.15 -7.97 34.29
N PHE A 353 -3.85 -8.83 33.55
CA PHE A 353 -4.97 -8.37 32.73
C PHE A 353 -6.23 -8.05 33.55
N GLY A 354 -6.32 -8.56 34.78
CA GLY A 354 -7.46 -8.30 35.68
C GLY A 354 -7.61 -6.83 36.09
N GLU A 355 -6.57 -6.02 35.91
CA GLU A 355 -6.64 -4.57 36.15
C GLU A 355 -7.46 -3.83 35.08
N PHE A 356 -7.71 -4.46 33.92
CA PHE A 356 -8.42 -3.85 32.79
C PHE A 356 -9.90 -4.27 32.68
N GLY A 357 -10.37 -5.12 33.60
CA GLY A 357 -11.76 -5.60 33.68
C GLY A 357 -11.86 -7.11 33.86
N ASP A 358 -13.09 -7.57 34.15
CA ASP A 358 -13.42 -8.99 34.31
C ASP A 358 -13.39 -9.76 32.97
N GLU A 359 -13.51 -9.03 31.87
CA GLU A 359 -13.52 -9.55 30.51
C GLU A 359 -12.62 -8.72 29.61
N ILE A 360 -11.83 -9.41 28.79
CA ILE A 360 -10.91 -8.82 27.83
C ILE A 360 -11.40 -9.15 26.42
N GLY A 361 -11.50 -8.11 25.57
CA GLY A 361 -11.82 -8.30 24.17
C GLY A 361 -10.65 -8.95 23.44
N TYR A 362 -10.93 -9.90 22.56
CA TYR A 362 -9.91 -10.56 21.75
C TYR A 362 -10.29 -10.55 20.28
N LEU A 363 -9.55 -9.76 19.48
CA LEU A 363 -9.66 -9.77 18.03
C LEU A 363 -8.74 -10.88 17.48
N ALA A 364 -9.30 -12.08 17.33
CA ALA A 364 -8.53 -13.30 17.08
C ALA A 364 -8.05 -13.43 15.62
N THR A 365 -8.96 -13.28 14.66
CA THR A 365 -8.65 -13.52 13.24
C THR A 365 -9.38 -12.53 12.36
N LEU A 366 -8.65 -11.91 11.43
CA LEU A 366 -9.20 -10.98 10.44
C LEU A 366 -8.62 -11.29 9.06
N ALA A 367 -9.49 -11.53 8.08
CA ALA A 367 -9.06 -11.74 6.71
C ALA A 367 -10.08 -11.21 5.69
N VAL A 368 -9.58 -10.68 4.58
CA VAL A 368 -10.38 -10.19 3.47
C VAL A 368 -9.89 -10.89 2.20
N SER A 369 -10.83 -11.19 1.30
CA SER A 369 -10.52 -11.72 -0.02
C SER A 369 -9.57 -10.77 -0.77
N GLU A 370 -8.54 -11.32 -1.42
CA GLU A 370 -7.48 -10.55 -2.09
C GLU A 370 -8.01 -9.51 -3.07
N LYS A 371 -9.13 -9.83 -3.75
CA LYS A 371 -9.80 -8.94 -4.70
C LYS A 371 -10.31 -7.64 -4.07
N PHE A 372 -10.50 -7.63 -2.75
CA PHE A 372 -11.04 -6.51 -1.99
C PHE A 372 -10.05 -5.97 -0.95
N HIS A 373 -8.77 -6.33 -1.04
CA HIS A 373 -7.72 -5.70 -0.23
C HIS A 373 -7.64 -4.19 -0.52
N ASN A 374 -7.22 -3.41 0.47
CA ASN A 374 -7.11 -1.94 0.40
C ASN A 374 -8.43 -1.18 0.13
N ASN A 375 -9.59 -1.83 0.29
CA ASN A 375 -10.91 -1.21 0.11
C ASN A 375 -11.60 -0.84 1.44
N GLY A 376 -10.89 -0.89 2.57
CA GLY A 376 -11.41 -0.53 3.91
C GLY A 376 -12.24 -1.58 4.62
N ILE A 377 -12.56 -2.70 3.98
CA ILE A 377 -13.41 -3.76 4.57
C ILE A 377 -12.84 -4.30 5.89
N ALA A 378 -11.52 -4.54 5.96
CA ALA A 378 -10.87 -5.03 7.18
C ALA A 378 -11.01 -4.04 8.35
N SER A 379 -10.82 -2.75 8.08
CA SER A 379 -11.01 -1.69 9.08
C SER A 379 -12.47 -1.59 9.51
N ALA A 380 -13.43 -1.73 8.59
CA ALA A 380 -14.85 -1.70 8.92
C ALA A 380 -15.28 -2.90 9.78
N LEU A 381 -14.78 -4.11 9.48
CA LEU A 381 -14.98 -5.30 10.30
C LEU A 381 -14.39 -5.13 11.71
N THR A 382 -13.19 -4.54 11.79
CA THR A 382 -12.54 -4.24 13.08
C THR A 382 -13.35 -3.24 13.89
N ALA A 383 -13.81 -2.17 13.25
CA ALA A 383 -14.63 -1.14 13.90
C ALA A 383 -15.98 -1.69 14.37
N GLU A 384 -16.61 -2.60 13.61
CA GLU A 384 -17.84 -3.25 14.06
C GLU A 384 -17.57 -4.17 15.26
N ALA A 385 -16.46 -4.92 15.27
CA ALA A 385 -16.07 -5.72 16.44
C ALA A 385 -15.85 -4.84 17.68
N HIS A 386 -15.21 -3.67 17.53
CA HIS A 386 -15.05 -2.69 18.63
C HIS A 386 -16.38 -2.24 19.20
N LYS A 387 -17.35 -1.90 18.34
CA LYS A 387 -18.71 -1.54 18.80
C LYS A 387 -19.39 -2.68 19.56
N ARG A 388 -19.11 -3.94 19.22
CA ARG A 388 -19.63 -5.09 19.97
C ARG A 388 -18.98 -5.16 21.36
N PHE A 389 -17.67 -4.98 21.46
CA PHE A 389 -16.98 -4.90 22.75
C PHE A 389 -17.45 -3.73 23.63
N GLU A 390 -17.61 -2.52 23.06
CA GLU A 390 -18.14 -1.36 23.78
C GLU A 390 -19.55 -1.63 24.35
N LYS A 391 -20.42 -2.28 23.58
CA LYS A 391 -21.77 -2.67 24.04
C LYS A 391 -21.75 -3.69 25.18
N LEU A 392 -20.69 -4.49 25.29
CA LEU A 392 -20.48 -5.44 26.36
C LEU A 392 -19.78 -4.81 27.59
N GLY A 393 -19.42 -3.53 27.51
CA GLY A 393 -18.70 -2.84 28.59
C GLY A 393 -17.21 -3.20 28.67
N ILE A 394 -16.65 -3.83 27.63
CA ILE A 394 -15.24 -4.21 27.57
C ILE A 394 -14.41 -2.97 27.22
N GLY A 395 -13.52 -2.56 28.12
CA GLY A 395 -12.64 -1.40 27.95
C GLY A 395 -11.27 -1.71 27.35
N TYR A 396 -10.92 -2.99 27.19
CA TYR A 396 -9.58 -3.41 26.81
C TYR A 396 -9.60 -4.55 25.80
N ILE A 397 -8.82 -4.41 24.72
CA ILE A 397 -8.76 -5.39 23.64
C ILE A 397 -7.31 -5.81 23.38
N ILE A 398 -7.11 -7.11 23.19
CA ILE A 398 -5.89 -7.69 22.61
C ILE A 398 -6.14 -8.27 21.22
N SER A 399 -5.09 -8.37 20.42
CA SER A 399 -5.12 -9.05 19.12
C SER A 399 -3.80 -9.77 18.84
N THR A 400 -3.90 -10.98 18.29
CA THR A 400 -2.75 -11.76 17.83
C THR A 400 -2.57 -11.54 16.32
N ALA A 401 -1.40 -11.07 15.92
CA ALA A 401 -1.07 -10.89 14.50
C ALA A 401 0.05 -11.83 14.07
N TRP A 402 -0.17 -12.56 12.98
CA TRP A 402 0.81 -13.50 12.46
C TRP A 402 1.94 -12.74 11.73
N LYS A 403 3.18 -13.00 12.12
CA LYS A 403 4.37 -12.43 11.46
C LYS A 403 5.05 -13.48 10.59
N ARG A 404 5.09 -13.21 9.28
CA ARG A 404 5.66 -14.07 8.24
C ARG A 404 6.66 -13.29 7.40
N ALA A 405 7.86 -13.86 7.21
CA ALA A 405 8.91 -13.28 6.38
C ALA A 405 9.13 -11.76 6.63
N GLY A 406 9.15 -11.37 7.90
CA GLY A 406 9.32 -9.97 8.32
C GLY A 406 8.07 -9.08 8.22
N LYS A 407 6.93 -9.58 7.72
CA LYS A 407 5.67 -8.83 7.60
C LYS A 407 4.63 -9.31 8.59
N ILE A 408 3.92 -8.38 9.22
CA ILE A 408 2.80 -8.67 10.13
C ILE A 408 1.51 -8.57 9.30
N ASN A 409 0.75 -9.66 9.18
CA ASN A 409 -0.37 -9.79 8.23
C ASN A 409 -1.49 -8.74 8.43
N ILE A 410 -1.84 -8.43 9.68
CA ILE A 410 -2.87 -7.43 10.02
C ILE A 410 -2.31 -6.21 10.76
N GLY A 411 -0.98 -6.09 10.88
CA GLY A 411 -0.34 -5.06 11.70
C GLY A 411 -0.75 -3.63 11.32
N ASN A 412 -0.75 -3.31 10.03
CA ASN A 412 -1.17 -1.99 9.55
C ASN A 412 -2.64 -1.67 9.86
N ILE A 413 -3.52 -2.68 9.88
CA ILE A 413 -4.94 -2.50 10.19
C ILE A 413 -5.10 -2.23 11.68
N LEU A 414 -4.41 -2.98 12.53
CA LEU A 414 -4.43 -2.78 13.98
C LEU A 414 -3.88 -1.41 14.37
N LEU A 415 -2.69 -1.04 13.88
CA LEU A 415 -2.08 0.27 14.15
C LEU A 415 -3.01 1.43 13.76
N ARG A 416 -3.63 1.37 12.58
CA ARG A 416 -4.59 2.40 12.13
C ARG A 416 -5.87 2.46 12.96
N ASN A 417 -6.23 1.39 13.65
CA ASN A 417 -7.37 1.36 14.57
C ASN A 417 -6.95 1.67 16.02
N GLY A 418 -5.74 2.21 16.23
CA GLY A 418 -5.26 2.69 17.52
C GLY A 418 -4.81 1.56 18.46
N TYR A 419 -4.37 0.43 17.91
CA TYR A 419 -3.64 -0.57 18.68
C TYR A 419 -2.16 -0.23 18.76
N ASN A 420 -1.52 -0.65 19.84
CA ASN A 420 -0.08 -0.59 20.03
C ASN A 420 0.52 -1.99 20.03
N VAL A 421 1.78 -2.12 19.59
CA VAL A 421 2.52 -3.38 19.72
C VAL A 421 2.89 -3.58 21.18
N MET A 422 2.54 -4.73 21.73
CA MET A 422 2.86 -5.09 23.11
C MET A 422 4.09 -5.99 23.19
N THR A 423 4.15 -7.06 22.41
CA THR A 423 5.32 -7.97 22.36
C THR A 423 5.32 -8.84 21.09
N GLU A 424 6.47 -9.44 20.77
CA GLU A 424 6.59 -10.49 19.76
C GLU A 424 7.03 -11.80 20.42
N ILE A 425 6.32 -12.88 20.11
CA ILE A 425 6.57 -14.21 20.67
C ILE A 425 7.01 -15.12 19.51
N PRO A 426 8.26 -15.63 19.51
CA PRO A 426 8.74 -16.58 18.52
C PRO A 426 8.08 -17.95 18.71
N ASP A 427 8.04 -18.76 17.64
CA ASP A 427 7.46 -20.12 17.64
C ASP A 427 6.06 -20.20 18.26
N TYR A 428 5.26 -19.13 18.09
CA TYR A 428 3.97 -19.01 18.73
C TYR A 428 3.00 -20.10 18.25
N TRP A 429 3.02 -20.41 16.96
CA TRP A 429 2.03 -21.29 16.34
C TRP A 429 2.44 -22.76 16.35
N TYR A 430 3.56 -23.13 16.99
CA TYR A 430 4.12 -24.49 16.91
C TYR A 430 3.15 -25.54 17.46
N GLU A 431 2.86 -25.48 18.76
CA GLU A 431 1.99 -26.44 19.44
C GLU A 431 0.58 -26.45 18.84
N ASP A 432 0.03 -25.26 18.58
CA ASP A 432 -1.29 -25.06 18.01
C ASP A 432 -1.43 -25.69 16.62
N SER A 433 -0.40 -25.59 15.78
CA SER A 433 -0.37 -26.23 14.45
C SER A 433 -0.29 -27.75 14.52
N VAL A 434 0.46 -28.30 15.48
CA VAL A 434 0.58 -29.76 15.67
C VAL A 434 -0.74 -30.33 16.19
N GLU A 435 -1.36 -29.68 17.18
CA GLU A 435 -2.61 -30.13 17.78
C GLU A 435 -3.79 -30.04 16.81
N LYS A 436 -3.92 -28.91 16.09
CA LYS A 436 -5.05 -28.66 15.19
C LYS A 436 -4.82 -29.16 13.76
N GLY A 437 -3.58 -29.51 13.40
CA GLY A 437 -3.24 -30.11 12.11
C GLY A 437 -3.29 -29.16 10.91
N TYR A 438 -3.37 -27.84 11.10
CA TYR A 438 -3.42 -26.90 9.98
C TYR A 438 -2.05 -26.73 9.29
N LEU A 439 -2.08 -26.27 8.03
CA LEU A 439 -0.87 -26.07 7.23
C LEU A 439 -0.56 -24.58 7.08
N CYS A 440 0.48 -24.12 7.78
CA CYS A 440 0.98 -22.76 7.62
C CYS A 440 1.52 -22.57 6.19
N PRO A 441 1.15 -21.50 5.47
CA PRO A 441 1.59 -21.31 4.09
C PRO A 441 3.06 -20.88 3.99
N GLN A 442 3.76 -20.66 5.12
CA GLN A 442 5.21 -20.46 5.19
C GLN A 442 5.96 -21.73 5.61
N CYS A 443 5.55 -22.35 6.72
CA CYS A 443 6.30 -23.41 7.37
C CYS A 443 5.77 -24.81 7.07
N GLY A 444 4.53 -24.94 6.60
CA GLY A 444 3.80 -26.20 6.61
C GLY A 444 3.32 -26.54 8.01
N ASN A 445 3.51 -27.78 8.44
CA ASN A 445 3.24 -28.25 9.79
C ASN A 445 4.46 -29.06 10.26
N PRO A 446 5.11 -28.69 11.38
CA PRO A 446 4.72 -27.66 12.35
C PRO A 446 5.03 -26.21 11.93
N CYS A 447 4.33 -25.25 12.53
CA CYS A 447 4.49 -23.82 12.25
C CYS A 447 5.50 -23.15 13.19
N HIS A 448 6.57 -22.57 12.62
CA HIS A 448 7.64 -21.86 13.34
C HIS A 448 7.53 -20.33 13.27
N CYS A 449 6.35 -19.81 12.96
CA CYS A 449 6.18 -18.36 12.80
C CYS A 449 6.01 -17.66 14.15
N SER A 450 6.42 -16.38 14.20
CA SER A 450 6.17 -15.53 15.35
C SER A 450 4.73 -15.00 15.38
N CYS A 451 4.26 -14.64 16.56
CA CYS A 451 3.05 -13.85 16.77
C CYS A 451 3.43 -12.49 17.38
N VAL A 452 2.89 -11.42 16.84
CA VAL A 452 2.98 -10.08 17.44
C VAL A 452 1.67 -9.78 18.13
N ILE A 453 1.71 -9.53 19.43
CA ILE A 453 0.55 -9.20 20.23
C ILE A 453 0.36 -7.68 20.22
N PHE A 454 -0.88 -7.27 19.97
CA PHE A 454 -1.31 -5.88 19.98
C PHE A 454 -2.32 -5.64 21.09
N GLU A 455 -2.35 -4.42 21.61
CA GLU A 455 -3.27 -3.99 22.65
C GLU A 455 -3.94 -2.66 22.31
N LYS A 456 -5.16 -2.46 22.82
CA LYS A 456 -5.94 -1.22 22.66
C LYS A 456 -6.85 -1.00 23.87
N PHE A 457 -6.83 0.22 24.39
CA PHE A 457 -7.90 0.73 25.24
C PHE A 457 -9.01 1.29 24.35
N LEU A 458 -10.26 0.94 24.65
CA LEU A 458 -11.44 1.44 23.92
C LEU A 458 -11.84 2.84 24.35
#